data_AF-A0A8R7PQP3-F1
#
_entry.id   AF-A0A8R7PQP3-F1
#
_cell.length_a   1.000
_cell.length_b   1.000
_cell.length_c   1.000
_cell.angle_alpha   90.00
_cell.angle_beta   90.00
_cell.angle_gamma   90.00
#
_symmetry.space_group_name_H-M   'P 1'
#
loop_
_entity.id
_entity.type
_entity.pdbx_description
1 polymer ?
#
loop_
_entity_poly.entity_id
_entity_poly.type
_entity_poly.pdbx_seq_one_letter_code
_entity_poly.pdbx_strand_id
1 'polypeptide(L)'
;MGGRKAPMNKEQEQQAEKSIVGEFSTVKHVRGILSMGRYSDPDSASSSFSILLGDAPHLDGQYAVFGRVTKGDDTLRKLERLPTHKEGIFVMPIERIEILSTYYY
;
A
#
# COMPACT_ATOMS: atom_id res chain seq x y z
N MET A 1 16.25 -9.34 -1.17
CA MET A 1 15.89 -8.01 -0.62
C MET A 1 16.26 -6.94 -1.62
N GLY A 2 15.31 -6.08 -1.99
CA GLY A 2 15.51 -4.97 -2.93
C GLY A 2 14.63 -5.07 -4.17
N GLY A 3 13.36 -4.68 -4.08
CA GLY A 3 12.45 -4.59 -5.23
C GLY A 3 12.68 -3.34 -6.10
N ARG A 4 13.83 -2.67 -6.05
CA ARG A 4 14.08 -1.48 -6.87
C ARG A 4 14.98 -1.87 -8.03
N LYS A 5 14.61 -1.47 -9.26
CA LYS A 5 15.44 -1.67 -10.46
C LYS A 5 16.67 -0.74 -10.49
N ALA A 6 16.60 0.39 -9.79
CA ALA A 6 17.66 1.36 -9.63
C ALA A 6 17.77 1.79 -8.16
N PRO A 7 18.96 2.15 -7.66
CA PRO A 7 19.11 2.70 -6.33
C PRO A 7 18.38 4.05 -6.22
N MET A 8 18.01 4.41 -5.00
CA MET A 8 17.49 5.74 -4.72
C MET A 8 18.64 6.76 -4.83
N ASN A 9 18.33 7.98 -5.26
CA ASN A 9 19.27 9.09 -5.10
C ASN A 9 19.23 9.61 -3.64
N LYS A 10 20.18 10.47 -3.27
CA LYS A 10 20.29 10.99 -1.89
C LYS A 10 19.04 11.70 -1.38
N GLU A 11 18.32 12.41 -2.25
CA GLU A 11 17.08 13.10 -1.90
C GLU A 11 15.95 12.11 -1.61
N GLN A 12 15.81 11.08 -2.44
CA GLN A 12 14.86 10.00 -2.25
C GLN A 12 15.14 9.20 -0.97
N GLU A 13 16.41 8.96 -0.65
CA GLU A 13 16.82 8.32 0.61
C GLU A 13 16.37 9.14 1.82
N GLN A 14 16.70 10.44 1.85
CA GLN A 14 16.28 11.34 2.92
C GLN A 14 14.77 11.43 3.06
N GLN A 15 14.03 11.39 1.95
CA GLN A 15 12.57 11.42 1.99
C GLN A 15 11.98 10.09 2.48
N ALA A 16 12.61 8.96 2.15
CA ALA A 16 12.15 7.63 2.56
C ALA A 16 12.33 7.36 4.07
N GLU A 17 13.24 8.09 4.73
CA GLU A 17 13.46 8.02 6.18
C GLU A 17 12.38 8.72 7.02
N LYS A 18 11.60 9.63 6.40
CA LYS A 18 10.58 10.39 7.13
C LYS A 18 9.37 9.52 7.45
N SER A 19 8.86 9.68 8.66
CA SER A 19 7.52 9.22 9.01
C SER A 19 6.52 10.38 8.99
N ILE A 20 5.24 10.03 8.96
CA ILE A 20 4.11 10.96 9.05
C ILE A 20 3.25 10.63 10.26
N VAL A 21 2.65 11.68 10.84
CA VAL A 21 1.68 11.53 11.94
C VAL A 21 0.43 10.77 11.47
N GLY A 22 -0.17 10.00 12.36
CA GLY A 22 -1.37 9.22 12.09
C GLY A 22 -2.61 10.11 11.91
N GLU A 23 -3.25 10.00 10.74
CA GLU A 23 -4.50 10.70 10.42
C GLU A 23 -5.67 9.70 10.32
N PHE A 24 -6.36 9.44 11.42
CA PHE A 24 -7.42 8.43 11.47
C PHE A 24 -8.82 9.01 11.21
N SER A 25 -9.66 8.26 10.49
CA SER A 25 -11.02 8.68 10.14
C SER A 25 -12.04 7.56 10.33
N THR A 26 -13.31 7.89 10.16
CA THR A 26 -14.43 6.93 10.18
C THR A 26 -14.68 6.24 8.84
N VAL A 27 -13.86 6.54 7.82
CA VAL A 27 -13.96 5.93 6.49
C VAL A 27 -13.69 4.44 6.58
N LYS A 28 -14.56 3.67 5.93
CA LYS A 28 -14.56 2.21 5.96
C LYS A 28 -13.57 1.63 4.98
N HIS A 29 -12.82 0.61 5.42
CA HIS A 29 -11.90 -0.17 4.62
C HIS A 29 -12.68 -1.15 3.72
N VAL A 30 -13.21 -0.63 2.62
CA VAL A 30 -13.90 -1.39 1.58
C VAL A 30 -13.03 -1.49 0.32
N ARG A 31 -13.43 -2.35 -0.63
CA ARG A 31 -12.75 -2.49 -1.93
C ARG A 31 -12.37 -1.15 -2.56
N GLY A 32 -11.12 -1.03 -2.99
CA GLY A 32 -10.57 0.12 -3.70
C GLY A 32 -10.11 1.27 -2.81
N ILE A 33 -10.26 1.18 -1.48
CA ILE A 33 -9.73 2.17 -0.54
C ILE A 33 -8.20 2.08 -0.47
N LEU A 34 -7.56 3.26 -0.41
CA LEU A 34 -6.13 3.42 -0.18
C LEU A 34 -5.87 3.85 1.26
N SER A 35 -4.92 3.17 1.91
CA SER A 35 -4.47 3.53 3.26
C SER A 35 -2.97 3.33 3.46
N MET A 36 -2.40 4.08 4.42
CA MET A 36 -0.98 4.03 4.74
C MET A 36 -0.63 2.77 5.53
N GLY A 37 0.46 2.09 5.16
CA GLY A 37 1.08 1.06 5.99
C GLY A 37 1.93 1.69 7.10
N ARG A 38 1.90 1.09 8.29
CA ARG A 38 2.65 1.54 9.48
C ARG A 38 3.11 0.35 10.33
N TYR A 39 4.01 0.60 11.26
CA TYR A 39 4.37 -0.34 12.32
C TYR A 39 3.44 -0.18 13.53
N SER A 40 3.86 -0.64 14.71
CA SER A 40 3.06 -0.56 15.95
C SER A 40 2.74 0.87 16.37
N ASP A 41 3.67 1.79 16.17
CA ASP A 41 3.49 3.22 16.45
C ASP A 41 2.51 3.85 15.42
N PRO A 42 1.41 4.48 15.87
CA PRO A 42 0.48 5.22 15.00
C PRO A 42 1.13 6.24 14.06
N ASP A 43 2.26 6.85 14.46
CA ASP A 43 2.96 7.93 13.74
C ASP A 43 4.19 7.42 12.94
N SER A 44 4.23 6.11 12.67
CA SER A 44 5.36 5.45 11.97
C SER A 44 5.13 5.18 10.48
N ALA A 45 4.02 5.64 9.91
CA ALA A 45 3.78 5.49 8.48
C ALA A 45 4.86 6.23 7.69
N SER A 46 5.35 5.63 6.60
CA SER A 46 6.34 6.26 5.70
C SER A 46 5.87 6.21 4.25
N SER A 47 6.41 5.32 3.42
CA SER A 47 6.13 5.23 1.98
C SER A 47 5.34 3.98 1.56
N SER A 48 5.10 3.05 2.50
CA SER A 48 4.27 1.87 2.21
C SER A 48 2.79 2.22 2.27
N PHE A 49 2.02 1.76 1.30
CA PHE A 49 0.57 1.93 1.24
C PHE A 49 -0.10 0.65 0.76
N SER A 50 -1.42 0.57 0.93
CA SER A 50 -2.24 -0.54 0.47
C SER A 50 -3.38 -0.06 -0.43
N ILE A 51 -3.88 -0.95 -1.28
CA ILE A 51 -5.15 -0.81 -2.00
C ILE A 51 -5.97 -2.06 -1.69
N LEU A 52 -7.17 -1.89 -1.16
CA LEU A 52 -8.00 -3.03 -0.79
C LEU A 52 -8.61 -3.74 -2.00
N LEU A 53 -8.41 -5.06 -2.07
CA LEU A 53 -9.07 -5.94 -3.04
C LEU A 53 -10.44 -6.45 -2.57
N GLY A 54 -10.82 -6.18 -1.32
CA GLY A 54 -12.09 -6.55 -0.71
C GLY A 54 -12.29 -5.83 0.62
N ASP A 55 -13.38 -6.14 1.32
CA ASP A 55 -13.71 -5.47 2.58
C ASP A 55 -12.84 -5.98 3.74
N ALA A 56 -12.33 -5.06 4.55
CA ALA A 56 -11.41 -5.32 5.66
C ALA A 56 -11.78 -4.50 6.91
N PRO A 57 -12.94 -4.77 7.55
CA PRO A 57 -13.44 -3.96 8.67
C PRO A 57 -12.51 -3.98 9.90
N HIS A 58 -11.62 -4.97 10.02
CA HIS A 58 -10.61 -5.04 11.09
C HIS A 58 -9.54 -3.94 10.98
N LEU A 59 -9.47 -3.22 9.86
CA LEU A 59 -8.54 -2.10 9.64
C LEU A 59 -9.20 -0.72 9.92
N ASP A 60 -10.52 -0.68 10.11
CA ASP A 60 -11.27 0.56 10.31
C ASP A 60 -10.75 1.36 11.51
N GLY A 61 -10.49 2.65 11.31
CA GLY A 61 -9.98 3.55 12.35
C GLY A 61 -8.55 3.26 12.82
N GLN A 62 -7.88 2.22 12.28
CA GLN A 62 -6.52 1.83 12.66
C GLN A 62 -5.44 2.33 11.69
N TYR A 63 -5.85 2.70 10.47
CA TYR A 63 -4.96 3.12 9.38
C TYR A 63 -5.49 4.39 8.71
N ALA A 64 -4.57 5.29 8.36
CA ALA A 64 -4.90 6.54 7.70
C ALA A 64 -5.35 6.28 6.26
N VAL A 65 -6.62 6.57 5.99
CA VAL A 65 -7.23 6.47 4.66
C VAL A 65 -7.05 7.81 3.94
N PHE A 66 -6.41 7.79 2.77
CA PHE A 66 -6.08 9.00 2.02
C PHE A 66 -6.60 9.01 0.58
N GLY A 67 -7.25 7.93 0.13
CA GLY A 67 -7.74 7.88 -1.24
C GLY A 67 -8.64 6.69 -1.54
N ARG A 68 -9.17 6.69 -2.77
CA ARG A 68 -9.90 5.57 -3.35
C ARG A 68 -9.61 5.45 -4.83
N VAL A 69 -9.63 4.23 -5.34
CA VAL A 69 -9.58 3.95 -6.78
C VAL A 69 -10.85 4.51 -7.43
N THR A 70 -10.67 5.37 -8.43
CA THR A 70 -11.79 5.94 -9.22
C THR A 70 -11.93 5.30 -10.60
N LYS A 71 -10.85 4.72 -11.13
CA LYS A 71 -10.78 3.96 -12.40
C LYS A 71 -9.78 2.81 -12.25
N GLY A 72 -10.00 1.71 -12.98
CA GLY A 72 -9.09 0.55 -12.98
C GLY A 72 -9.48 -0.59 -12.04
N ASP A 73 -10.76 -0.73 -11.67
CA ASP A 73 -11.24 -1.88 -10.88
C ASP A 73 -10.97 -3.23 -11.56
N ASP A 74 -10.95 -3.26 -12.90
CA ASP A 74 -10.58 -4.44 -13.68
C ASP A 74 -9.11 -4.87 -13.41
N THR A 75 -8.23 -3.91 -13.14
CA THR A 75 -6.85 -4.18 -12.73
C THR A 75 -6.84 -4.84 -11.36
N LEU A 76 -7.62 -4.34 -10.39
CA LEU A 76 -7.74 -4.98 -9.07
C LEU A 76 -8.24 -6.43 -9.19
N ARG A 77 -9.25 -6.68 -10.04
CA ARG A 77 -9.76 -8.04 -10.31
C ARG A 77 -8.71 -8.96 -10.92
N LYS A 78 -7.81 -8.43 -11.75
CA LYS A 78 -6.68 -9.21 -12.30
C LYS A 78 -5.69 -9.56 -11.19
N LEU A 79 -5.36 -8.61 -10.30
CA LEU A 79 -4.47 -8.83 -9.16
C LEU A 79 -4.98 -9.93 -8.21
N GLU A 80 -6.28 -9.96 -7.93
CA GLU A 80 -6.92 -10.99 -7.08
C GLU A 80 -6.72 -12.43 -7.57
N ARG A 81 -6.57 -12.60 -8.90
CA ARG A 81 -6.50 -13.92 -9.53
C ARG A 81 -5.06 -14.39 -9.72
N LEU A 82 -4.08 -13.57 -9.37
CA LEU A 82 -2.68 -13.95 -9.54
C LEU A 82 -2.33 -15.10 -8.61
N PRO A 83 -1.52 -16.07 -9.08
CA PRO A 83 -1.06 -17.14 -8.22
C PRO A 83 -0.14 -16.55 -7.14
N THR A 84 -0.36 -17.00 -5.91
CA THR A 84 0.40 -16.55 -4.74
C THR A 84 1.07 -17.74 -4.06
N HIS A 85 2.17 -17.48 -3.36
CA HIS A 85 2.75 -18.39 -2.39
C HIS A 85 2.68 -17.79 -0.98
N LYS A 86 2.84 -18.63 0.02
CA LYS A 86 2.86 -18.22 1.43
C LYS A 86 4.25 -18.43 2.02
N GLU A 87 4.70 -17.44 2.77
CA GLU A 87 5.93 -17.52 3.56
C GLU A 87 5.65 -16.92 4.95
N GLY A 88 5.48 -17.78 5.95
CA GLY A 88 5.01 -17.37 7.28
C GLY A 88 3.64 -16.69 7.20
N ILE A 89 3.57 -15.44 7.68
CA ILE A 89 2.34 -14.62 7.63
C ILE A 89 2.15 -13.89 6.29
N PHE A 90 3.15 -13.93 5.40
CA PHE A 90 3.12 -13.19 4.15
C PHE A 90 2.47 -14.02 3.05
N VAL A 91 1.56 -13.39 2.31
CA VAL A 91 0.99 -13.90 1.06
C VAL A 91 1.52 -13.02 -0.06
N MET A 92 2.30 -13.60 -0.97
CA MET A 92 3.00 -12.86 -2.00
C MET A 92 2.70 -13.44 -3.38
N PRO A 93 2.49 -12.61 -4.41
CA PRO A 93 2.45 -13.06 -5.80
C PRO A 93 3.67 -13.91 -6.15
N ILE A 94 3.49 -14.97 -6.94
CA ILE A 94 4.62 -15.79 -7.45
C ILE A 94 5.48 -14.94 -8.39
N GLU A 95 4.82 -14.18 -9.26
CA GLU A 95 5.49 -13.24 -10.17
C GLU A 95 5.49 -11.83 -9.61
N ARG A 96 6.58 -11.10 -9.86
CA ARG A 96 6.75 -9.74 -9.37
C ARG A 96 5.76 -8.78 -10.05
N ILE A 97 5.06 -8.00 -9.23
CA ILE A 97 4.19 -6.90 -9.68
C ILE A 97 4.94 -5.58 -9.51
N GLU A 98 4.97 -4.76 -10.54
CA GLU A 98 5.73 -3.51 -10.57
C GLU A 98 4.83 -2.31 -10.87
N ILE A 99 4.97 -1.24 -10.08
CA ILE A 99 4.48 0.08 -10.47
C ILE A 99 5.47 0.64 -11.47
N LEU A 100 5.06 0.75 -12.74
CA LEU A 100 5.94 1.18 -13.84
C LEU A 100 6.19 2.69 -13.83
N SER A 101 5.15 3.46 -13.54
CA SER A 101 5.21 4.92 -13.47
C SER A 101 4.10 5.46 -12.57
N THR A 102 4.36 6.64 -12.01
CA THR A 102 3.36 7.45 -11.31
C THR A 102 3.40 8.85 -11.90
N TYR A 103 2.26 9.54 -11.86
CA TYR A 103 2.11 10.89 -12.37
C TYR A 103 1.38 11.72 -11.32
N TYR A 104 1.85 12.93 -11.10
CA TYR A 104 1.16 13.97 -10.34
C TYR A 104 0.97 15.17 -11.28
N TYR A 105 -0.14 15.87 -11.12
CA TYR A 105 -0.51 17.05 -11.89
C TYR A 105 -0.49 18.30 -11.01
#